data_AF-A0A013XZA7-F1
#
_entry.id   AF-A0A013XZA7-F1
#
_cell.length_a   1.000
_cell.length_b   1.000
_cell.length_c   1.000
_cell.angle_alpha   90.00
_cell.angle_beta   90.00
_cell.angle_gamma   90.00
#
_symmetry.space_group_name_H-M   'P 1'
#
loop_
_entity.id
_entity.type
_entity.pdbx_description
1 polymer ?
#
loop_
_entity_poly.entity_id
_entity_poly.type
_entity_poly.pdbx_seq_one_letter_code
_entity_poly.pdbx_strand_id
1 'polypeptide(L)' 'MSLKAMAQEKVERAGISNYSFDHDVLVMCGVRYTLEACTCGEPDCDGVRLRKSPKVIGRVLQ' A
#
# COMPACT_ATOMS: atom_id res chain seq x y z
N MET A 1 -4.48 -12.02 -10.66
CA MET A 1 -4.38 -10.63 -10.15
C MET A 1 -3.17 -10.53 -9.25
N SER A 2 -2.40 -9.45 -9.32
CA SER A 2 -1.28 -9.18 -8.41
C SER A 2 -1.73 -8.30 -7.23
N LEU A 3 -1.03 -8.37 -6.10
CA LEU A 3 -1.26 -7.49 -4.94
C LEU A 3 -1.17 -6.00 -5.34
N LYS A 4 -0.24 -5.68 -6.26
CA LYS A 4 -0.08 -4.34 -6.81
C LYS A 4 -1.32 -3.84 -7.54
N ALA A 5 -1.92 -4.66 -8.39
CA ALA A 5 -3.12 -4.28 -9.14
C ALA A 5 -4.32 -4.03 -8.19
N MET A 6 -4.51 -4.90 -7.20
CA MET A 6 -5.56 -4.74 -6.18
C MET A 6 -5.33 -3.48 -5.32
N ALA A 7 -4.07 -3.22 -4.95
CA ALA A 7 -3.72 -2.01 -4.20
C ALA A 7 -3.95 -0.75 -5.03
N GLN A 8 -3.62 -0.77 -6.32
CA GLN A 8 -3.85 0.34 -7.22
C GLN A 8 -5.34 0.68 -7.31
N GLU A 9 -6.19 -0.31 -7.57
CA GLU A 9 -7.64 -0.12 -7.64
C GLU A 9 -8.21 0.46 -6.33
N LYS A 10 -7.75 -0.05 -5.18
CA LYS A 10 -8.15 0.48 -3.86
C LYS A 10 -7.81 1.95 -3.67
N VAL A 11 -6.62 2.37 -4.12
CA VAL A 11 -6.12 3.75 -3.99
C VAL A 11 -6.84 4.69 -4.95
N GLU A 12 -7.08 4.26 -6.18
CA GLU A 12 -7.83 5.02 -7.19
C GLU A 12 -9.29 5.20 -6.77
N ARG A 13 -9.94 4.16 -6.24
CA ARG A 13 -11.31 4.24 -5.72
C ARG A 13 -11.43 5.18 -4.52
N ALA A 14 -10.37 5.31 -3.73
CA ALA A 14 -10.28 6.27 -2.64
C ALA A 14 -10.00 7.72 -3.09
N GLY A 15 -9.82 7.97 -4.40
CA GLY A 15 -9.53 9.29 -4.95
C GLY A 15 -8.12 9.81 -4.61
N ILE A 16 -7.20 8.93 -4.24
CA ILE A 16 -5.83 9.31 -3.89
C ILE A 16 -5.02 9.37 -5.19
N SER A 17 -4.63 10.58 -5.60
CA SER A 17 -3.83 10.81 -6.80
C SER A 17 -2.32 10.89 -6.53
N ASN A 18 -1.91 11.21 -5.31
CA ASN A 18 -0.51 11.30 -4.91
C ASN A 18 0.02 9.99 -4.35
N TYR A 19 0.22 9.01 -5.24
CA TYR A 19 0.82 7.73 -4.91
C TYR A 19 1.82 7.25 -5.96
N SER A 20 2.73 6.37 -5.54
CA SER A 20 3.63 5.66 -6.43
C SER A 20 3.92 4.27 -5.88
N PHE A 21 4.45 3.39 -6.74
CA PHE A 21 4.93 2.08 -6.33
C PHE A 21 6.45 2.03 -6.47
N ASP A 22 7.14 1.75 -5.37
CA ASP A 22 8.56 1.39 -5.33
C ASP A 22 8.67 -0.12 -5.13
N HIS A 23 8.90 -0.86 -6.21
CA HIS A 23 8.80 -2.32 -6.25
C HIS A 23 7.43 -2.80 -5.71
N ASP A 24 7.41 -3.47 -4.57
CA ASP A 24 6.20 -3.97 -3.88
C ASP A 24 5.75 -3.06 -2.72
N VAL A 25 6.31 -1.86 -2.61
CA VAL A 25 5.96 -0.86 -1.60
C VAL A 25 5.12 0.24 -2.23
N LEU A 26 3.90 0.42 -1.74
CA LEU A 26 3.04 1.54 -2.09
C LEU A 26 3.45 2.76 -1.26
N VAL A 27 3.76 3.87 -1.91
CA VAL A 27 4.03 5.15 -1.25
C VAL A 27 2.86 6.07 -1.51
N MET A 28 2.15 6.50 -0.47
CA MET A 28 1.05 7.47 -0.56
C MET A 28 1.33 8.65 0.37
N CYS A 29 1.33 9.87 -0.17
CA CYS A 29 1.60 11.10 0.60
C CYS A 29 2.87 11.01 1.46
N GLY A 30 3.93 10.37 0.96
CA GLY A 30 5.21 10.18 1.67
C GLY A 30 5.20 9.08 2.75
N VAL A 31 4.11 8.32 2.89
CA VAL A 31 4.00 7.17 3.79
C VAL A 31 4.16 5.88 2.99
N ARG A 32 5.05 4.99 3.44
CA ARG A 32 5.28 3.68 2.82
C ARG A 32 4.33 2.63 3.38
N TYR A 33 3.83 1.77 2.51
CA TYR A 33 2.94 0.67 2.83
C TYR A 33 3.43 -0.62 2.16
N THR A 34 3.51 -1.70 2.92
CA THR A 34 3.66 -3.05 2.35
C THR A 34 2.28 -3.60 1.99
N LEU A 35 2.23 -4.35 0.90
CA LEU A 35 1.02 -4.99 0.41
C LEU A 35 0.94 -6.42 0.94
N GLU A 36 -0.17 -6.76 1.60
CA GLU A 36 -0.46 -8.12 2.05
C GLU A 36 -1.75 -8.62 1.39
N ALA A 37 -1.83 -9.92 1.09
CA ALA A 37 -3.08 -10.53 0.68
C ALA A 37 -4.10 -10.45 1.83
N CYS A 38 -5.34 -10.09 1.53
CA CYS A 38 -6.43 -10.06 2.49
C CYS A 38 -7.50 -11.07 2.11
N THR A 39 -7.83 -11.98 3.01
CA THR A 39 -8.83 -13.03 2.81
C THR A 39 -9.94 -12.97 3.86
N CYS A 40 -10.25 -11.77 4.37
CA CYS A 40 -11.22 -11.61 5.46
C CYS A 40 -12.67 -11.95 5.05
N GLY A 41 -12.97 -12.10 3.76
CA GLY A 41 -14.29 -12.50 3.27
C GLY A 41 -15.37 -11.41 3.34
N GLU A 42 -15.00 -10.20 3.73
CA GLU A 42 -15.91 -9.05 3.77
C GLU A 42 -16.30 -8.59 2.36
N PRO A 43 -17.57 -8.16 2.14
CA PRO A 43 -18.07 -7.78 0.82
C PRO A 43 -17.32 -6.60 0.18
N ASP A 44 -16.73 -5.73 1.00
CA ASP A 44 -15.97 -4.55 0.55
C ASP A 44 -14.44 -4.74 0.64
N CYS A 45 -13.98 -5.98 0.78
CA CYS A 45 -12.56 -6.27 0.81
C CYS A 45 -11.99 -6.35 -0.61
N ASP A 46 -11.10 -5.44 -0.96
CA ASP A 46 -10.38 -5.44 -2.25
C ASP A 46 -9.32 -6.55 -2.38
N GLY A 47 -9.34 -7.57 -1.50
CA GLY A 47 -8.37 -8.67 -1.51
C GLY A 47 -6.94 -8.27 -1.08
N VAL A 48 -6.74 -7.01 -0.67
CA VAL A 48 -5.42 -6.46 -0.29
C VAL A 48 -5.50 -5.66 1.01
N ARG A 49 -4.48 -5.82 1.85
CA ARG A 49 -4.28 -5.06 3.07
C ARG A 49 -3.03 -4.21 2.95
N LEU A 50 -3.18 -2.91 3.25
CA LEU A 50 -2.06 -1.98 3.31
C LEU A 50 -1.53 -1.93 4.74
N ARG A 51 -0.29 -2.38 4.95
CA ARG A 51 0.39 -2.24 6.24
C ARG A 51 1.32 -1.06 6.17
N LYS A 52 1.06 -0.02 6.96
CA LYS A 52 1.98 1.10 7.11
C LYS A 52 3.33 0.56 7.57
N SER A 53 4.34 0.68 6.72
CA SER A 53 5.69 0.32 7.11
C SER A 53 6.09 1.30 8.22
N PRO A 54 6.64 0.83 9.35
CA PRO A 54 7.26 1.74 10.29
C PRO A 54 8.25 2.56 9.49
N LYS A 55 8.22 3.89 9.65
CA LYS A 55 9.28 4.72 9.07
C LYS A 55 10.58 4.07 9.55
N VAL A 56 11.39 3.58 8.61
CA VAL A 56 12.83 3.59 8.83
C VAL A 56 13.13 5.08 8.90
N ILE A 57 12.93 5.65 10.10
CA ILE A 57 13.63 6.87 10.51
C ILE A 57 15.05 6.52 10.15
N GLY A 58 15.59 7.23 9.15
CA GLY A 58 16.83 6.85 8.51
C GLY A 58 17.83 6.45 9.58
N ARG A 59 18.61 5.39 9.33
CA ARG A 59 19.94 5.37 9.91
C ARG A 59 20.50 6.75 9.63
N VAL A 60 20.60 7.55 10.69
CA VAL A 60 21.38 8.77 10.69
C VAL A 60 22.70 8.39 10.07
N LEU A 61 23.08 9.09 9.00
CA LEU A 61 24.44 9.02 8.49
C LEU A 61 25.36 9.26 9.69
N GLN A 62 26.06 8.23 10.13
CA GLN A 62 27.26 8.34 10.95
C GLN A 62 28.35 7.54 10.24
#